data_AF-A0A9D1ZVK9-F1
#
_entry.id   AF-A0A9D1ZVK9-F1
#
_cell.length_a   1.000
_cell.length_b   1.000
_cell.length_c   1.000
_cell.angle_alpha   90.00
_cell.angle_beta   90.00
_cell.angle_gamma   90.00
#
_symmetry.space_group_name_H-M   'P 1'
#
loop_
_entity.id
_entity.type
_entity.pdbx_description
1 polymer ?
#
loop_
_entity_poly.entity_id
_entity_poly.type
_entity_poly.pdbx_seq_one_letter_code
_entity_poly.pdbx_strand_id
1 'polypeptide(L)'
;MLSDGAGEYGGGLTDAGELVCEENCPQKELMLRTLVNKCMNDFIPEVRTRDVWGLPLERFGFSREGEFFVSAWDKLKLPHDCEK
;
A
#
# COMPACT_ATOMS: atom_id res chain seq x y z
N MET A 1 -3.73 0.86 -12.82
CA MET A 1 -5.10 1.40 -12.89
C MET A 1 -6.05 0.23 -12.75
N LEU A 2 -6.71 0.09 -11.60
CA LEU A 2 -7.78 -0.88 -11.39
C LEU A 2 -9.08 -0.13 -11.71
N SER A 3 -9.77 -0.54 -12.77
CA SER A 3 -11.01 0.08 -13.23
C SER A 3 -12.17 -0.85 -12.92
N ASP A 4 -12.92 -0.54 -11.88
CA ASP A 4 -14.26 -1.09 -11.64
C ASP A 4 -15.26 0.05 -11.88
N GLY A 5 -16.17 -0.14 -12.85
CA GLY A 5 -17.01 0.92 -13.41
C GLY A 5 -17.76 1.75 -12.37
N ALA A 6 -17.80 3.06 -12.63
CA ALA A 6 -18.52 4.15 -11.94
C ALA A 6 -17.74 5.07 -10.98
N GLY A 7 -16.42 4.95 -10.87
CA GLY A 7 -15.60 6.04 -10.33
C GLY A 7 -14.10 5.85 -10.61
N GLU A 8 -13.44 6.89 -11.11
CA GLU A 8 -11.98 6.93 -11.20
C GLU A 8 -11.43 7.22 -9.80
N TYR A 9 -11.28 6.19 -8.98
CA TYR A 9 -10.59 6.30 -7.69
C TYR A 9 -9.16 5.81 -7.86
N GLY A 10 -8.22 6.76 -7.82
CA GLY A 10 -6.81 6.58 -8.06
C GLY A 10 -6.05 5.97 -6.88
N GLY A 11 -5.13 5.08 -7.20
CA GLY A 11 -4.15 4.53 -6.28
C GLY A 11 -3.08 3.78 -7.08
N GLY A 12 -1.83 3.80 -6.62
CA GLY A 12 -0.73 3.28 -7.42
C GLY A 12 0.62 3.28 -6.72
N LEU A 13 1.57 2.63 -7.37
CA LEU A 13 2.99 2.75 -7.09
C LEU A 13 3.57 3.73 -8.12
N THR A 14 4.19 4.82 -7.65
CA THR A 14 4.88 5.79 -8.52
C THR A 14 6.26 5.27 -8.93
N ASP A 15 6.88 5.88 -9.94
CA ASP A 15 8.26 5.56 -10.34
C ASP A 15 9.29 5.80 -9.22
N ALA A 16 8.95 6.60 -8.21
CA ALA A 16 9.77 6.87 -7.03
C ALA A 16 9.59 5.84 -5.90
N GLY A 17 8.84 4.75 -6.13
CA GLY A 17 8.58 3.74 -5.11
C GLY A 17 7.52 4.16 -4.08
N GLU A 18 6.72 5.20 -4.36
CA GLU A 18 5.72 5.71 -3.42
C GLU A 18 4.34 5.10 -3.68
N LEU A 19 3.74 4.50 -2.64
CA LEU A 19 2.34 4.11 -2.68
C LEU A 19 1.46 5.32 -2.39
N VAL A 20 0.59 5.62 -3.34
CA VAL A 20 -0.38 6.71 -3.25
C VAL A 20 -1.80 6.16 -3.33
N CYS A 21 -2.70 6.84 -2.65
CA CYS A 21 -4.13 6.55 -2.66
C CYS A 21 -4.86 7.89 -2.60
N GLU A 22 -5.86 8.07 -3.46
CA GLU A 22 -6.71 9.25 -3.37
C GLU A 22 -7.52 9.23 -2.07
N GLU A 23 -7.78 10.42 -1.52
CA GLU A 23 -8.52 10.57 -0.26
C GLU A 23 -9.88 9.86 -0.29
N ASN A 24 -10.54 9.92 -1.46
CA ASN A 24 -11.89 9.39 -1.67
C ASN A 24 -11.92 7.91 -2.09
N CYS A 25 -10.79 7.19 -2.06
CA CYS A 25 -10.77 5.77 -2.38
C CYS A 25 -11.65 4.98 -1.39
N PRO A 26 -12.74 4.34 -1.85
CA PRO A 26 -13.68 3.67 -0.95
C PRO A 26 -13.10 2.38 -0.33
N GLN A 27 -12.03 1.83 -0.90
CA GLN A 27 -11.45 0.54 -0.52
C GLN A 27 -9.93 0.64 -0.28
N LYS A 28 -9.51 1.56 0.60
CA LYS A 28 -8.10 1.80 0.91
C LYS A 28 -7.34 0.54 1.34
N GLU A 29 -7.97 -0.34 2.12
CA GLU A 29 -7.35 -1.60 2.54
C GLU A 29 -7.09 -2.55 1.37
N LEU A 30 -8.08 -2.75 0.50
CA LEU A 30 -7.94 -3.62 -0.66
C LEU A 30 -6.89 -3.08 -1.63
N MET A 31 -6.88 -1.76 -1.84
CA MET A 31 -5.85 -1.08 -2.64
C MET A 31 -4.47 -1.30 -2.04
N LEU A 32 -4.28 -1.06 -0.74
CA LEU A 32 -3.00 -1.25 -0.06
C LEU A 32 -2.53 -2.70 -0.16
N ARG A 33 -3.40 -3.68 0.10
CA ARG A 33 -3.10 -5.12 -0.06
C ARG A 33 -2.65 -5.44 -1.48
N THR A 34 -3.32 -4.89 -2.49
CA THR A 34 -3.00 -5.12 -3.90
C THR A 34 -1.63 -4.53 -4.26
N LEU A 35 -1.36 -3.31 -3.82
CA LEU A 35 -0.09 -2.63 -4.08
C LEU A 35 1.08 -3.28 -3.35
N VAL A 36 0.89 -3.67 -2.08
CA VAL A 36 1.90 -4.42 -1.31
C VAL A 36 2.21 -5.76 -1.98
N ASN A 37 1.17 -6.51 -2.38
CA ASN A 37 1.36 -7.77 -3.10
C ASN A 37 2.14 -7.56 -4.40
N LYS A 38 1.83 -6.51 -5.16
CA LYS A 38 2.58 -6.15 -6.36
C LYS A 38 4.04 -5.85 -6.03
N CYS A 39 4.32 -5.04 -5.01
CA CYS A 39 5.69 -4.69 -4.63
C CYS A 39 6.53 -5.90 -4.23
N MET A 40 5.91 -6.87 -3.54
CA MET A 40 6.54 -8.15 -3.20
C MET A 40 6.89 -8.96 -4.46
N ASN A 41 5.97 -9.07 -5.42
CA ASN A 41 6.18 -9.84 -6.66
C ASN A 41 7.16 -9.18 -7.63
N ASP A 42 7.17 -7.85 -7.69
CA ASP A 42 8.05 -7.06 -8.54
C ASP A 42 9.43 -6.80 -7.89
N PHE A 43 9.67 -7.36 -6.69
CA PHE A 43 10.91 -7.21 -5.92
C PHE A 43 11.35 -5.75 -5.73
N ILE A 44 10.39 -4.86 -5.44
CA ILE A 44 10.66 -3.43 -5.30
C ILE A 44 11.59 -3.19 -4.09
N PRO A 45 12.82 -2.64 -4.30
CA PRO A 45 13.85 -2.58 -3.27
C PRO A 45 13.51 -1.62 -2.13
N GLU A 46 12.77 -0.56 -2.43
CA GLU A 46 12.31 0.41 -1.44
C GLU A 46 10.90 0.86 -1.83
N VAL A 47 9.98 0.76 -0.87
CA VAL A 47 8.61 1.19 -0.99
C VAL A 47 8.33 2.13 0.17
N ARG A 48 7.74 3.28 -0.13
CA ARG A 48 7.34 4.25 0.89
C ARG A 48 5.90 4.70 0.73
N THR A 49 5.29 5.15 1.81
CA THR A 49 3.94 5.73 1.75
C THR A 49 3.68 6.67 2.91
N ARG A 50 2.68 7.54 2.77
CA ARG A 50 2.20 8.41 3.86
C ARG A 50 1.17 7.70 4.71
N ASP A 51 0.94 8.23 5.91
CA ASP A 51 -0.10 7.75 6.83
C ASP A 51 -1.51 8.24 6.42
N VAL A 52 -1.98 7.81 5.25
CA VAL A 52 -3.27 8.24 4.65
C VAL A 52 -4.26 7.09 4.46
N TRP A 53 -3.86 5.88 4.87
CA TRP A 53 -4.59 4.64 4.63
C TRP A 53 -5.66 4.36 5.68
N GLY A 54 -5.57 4.99 6.85
CA GLY A 54 -6.47 4.70 7.98
C GLY A 54 -6.30 3.28 8.54
N LEU A 55 -5.14 2.68 8.31
CA LEU A 55 -4.79 1.31 8.68
C LEU A 55 -3.41 1.30 9.32
N PRO A 56 -3.16 0.42 10.30
CA PRO A 56 -1.82 0.25 10.87
C PRO A 56 -0.86 -0.35 9.83
N LEU A 57 -0.01 0.50 9.26
CA LEU A 57 0.94 0.16 8.19
C LEU A 57 2.00 -0.85 8.63
N GLU A 58 2.29 -0.92 9.93
CA GLU A 58 3.22 -1.88 10.53
C GLU A 58 2.76 -3.34 10.32
N ARG A 59 1.44 -3.56 10.19
CA ARG A 59 0.89 -4.89 9.86
C ARG A 59 1.31 -5.36 8.47
N PHE A 60 1.64 -4.43 7.58
CA PHE A 60 2.14 -4.71 6.23
C PHE A 60 3.66 -4.76 6.15
N GLY A 61 4.37 -4.60 7.27
CA GLY A 61 5.83 -4.64 7.31
C GLY A 61 6.51 -3.29 7.08
N PHE A 62 5.76 -2.18 7.11
CA PHE A 62 6.34 -0.85 7.09
C PHE A 62 6.90 -0.45 8.46
N SER A 63 7.90 0.42 8.44
CA SER A 63 8.45 1.11 9.61
C SER A 63 8.40 2.61 9.39
N ARG A 64 8.14 3.39 10.44
CA ARG A 64 8.04 4.84 10.32
C ARG A 64 9.41 5.50 10.26
N GLU A 65 9.63 6.30 9.22
CA GLU A 65 10.82 7.11 8.99
C GLU A 65 10.40 8.56 8.68
N GLY A 66 10.34 9.38 9.73
CA GLY A 66 9.89 10.77 9.63
C GLY A 66 8.43 10.87 9.21
N GLU A 67 8.19 11.48 8.05
CA GLU A 67 6.86 11.69 7.47
C GLU A 67 6.35 10.48 6.68
N PHE A 68 7.22 9.51 6.40
CA PHE A 68 6.90 8.33 5.60
C PHE A 68 6.94 7.05 6.41
N PHE A 69 6.24 6.06 5.91
CA PHE A 69 6.36 4.66 6.28
C PHE A 69 7.12 3.96 5.15
N VAL A 70 8.22 3.30 5.48
CA VAL A 70 9.16 2.71 4.51
C VAL A 70 9.25 1.20 4.74
N SER A 71 9.40 0.45 3.65
CA SER A 71 9.66 -1.00 3.66
C SER A 71 10.42 -1.41 2.39
N ALA A 72 10.76 -2.69 2.32
CA ALA A 72 11.38 -3.32 1.16
C ALA A 72 10.64 -4.63 0.87
N TRP A 73 10.71 -5.13 -0.37
CA TRP A 73 9.96 -6.32 -0.81
C TRP A 73 10.12 -7.55 0.11
N ASP A 74 11.29 -7.71 0.76
CA ASP A 74 11.63 -8.81 1.65
C ASP A 74 11.04 -8.67 3.07
N LYS A 75 10.65 -7.45 3.44
CA LYS A 75 10.04 -7.11 4.74
C LYS A 75 8.52 -6.95 4.66
N LEU A 76 8.02 -6.66 3.47
CA LEU A 76 6.59 -6.53 3.21
C LEU A 76 5.86 -7.85 3.49
N LYS A 77 4.63 -7.73 4.02
CA LYS A 77 3.77 -8.88 4.29
C LYS A 77 2.31 -8.53 4.09
N LEU A 78 1.52 -9.53 3.71
CA LEU A 78 0.07 -9.42 3.65
C LEU A 78 -0.48 -9.97 4.96
N PRO A 79 -1.02 -9.12 5.87
CA PRO A 79 -1.65 -9.63 7.07
C PRO A 79 -2.84 -10.51 6.68
N HIS A 80 -2.77 -11.79 7.05
CA HIS A 80 -3.89 -12.71 6.94
C HIS A 80 -4.79 -12.49 8.15
N ASP A 81 -5.63 -11.45 8.11
CA ASP A 81 -6.74 -11.33 9.06
C ASP A 81 -7.79 -12.40 8.74
N CYS A 82 -7.53 -13.62 9.20
CA CYS A 82 -8.58 -14.46 9.75
C CYS A 82 -8.55 -14.28 11.28
N GLU A 83 -8.91 -13.10 11.76
CA GLU A 83 -9.34 -12.95 13.15
C GLU A 83 -10.87 -12.94 13.15
N LYS A 84 -11.43 -13.91 13.88
CA LYS A 84 -12.87 -14.13 14.10
C LYS A 84 -13.48 -13.02 14.97
#